data_AF-A0A1S3GUG5-F1
#
_entry.id   AF-A0A1S3GUG5-F1
#
_cell.length_a   1.000
_cell.length_b   1.000
_cell.length_c   1.000
_cell.angle_alpha   90.00
_cell.angle_beta   90.00
_cell.angle_gamma   90.00
#
_symmetry.space_group_name_H-M   'P 1'
#
loop_
_entity.id
_entity.type
_entity.pdbx_description
1 polymer ?
#
loop_
_entity_poly.entity_id
_entity_poly.type
_entity_poly.pdbx_seq_one_letter_code
_entity_poly.pdbx_strand_id
1 'polypeptide(L)' 'MEGPRAAAGGDVSLHNFSARLWEQLVHFHVMRLTDSLFLWVGATPHLRSLAVAMCSRY' A
#
# COMPACT_ATOMS: atom_id res chain seq x y z
N MET A 1 -24.15 -20.52 -11.77
CA MET A 1 -23.93 -20.88 -10.36
C MET A 1 -22.67 -20.15 -9.92
N GLU A 2 -22.79 -18.93 -9.41
CA GLU A 2 -21.64 -18.20 -8.88
C GLU A 2 -21.35 -18.78 -7.48
N GLY A 3 -20.22 -19.48 -7.37
CA GLY A 3 -19.72 -19.95 -6.08
C GLY A 3 -19.48 -18.78 -5.14
N PRO A 4 -19.41 -19.01 -3.82
CA PRO A 4 -19.20 -17.94 -2.86
C PRO A 4 -17.86 -17.27 -3.19
N ARG A 5 -17.90 -16.04 -3.72
CA ARG A 5 -16.72 -15.18 -3.87
C ARG A 5 -16.11 -15.10 -2.47
N ALA A 6 -15.05 -15.88 -2.23
CA ALA A 6 -14.25 -15.82 -1.02
C ALA A 6 -14.09 -14.35 -0.64
N ALA A 7 -14.30 -14.04 0.64
CA ALA A 7 -14.33 -12.68 1.12
C ALA A 7 -13.07 -11.93 0.64
N ALA A 8 -13.21 -11.12 -0.40
CA ALA A 8 -12.27 -10.07 -0.76
C ALA A 8 -12.39 -8.95 0.28
N GLY A 9 -12.25 -9.29 1.56
CA GLY A 9 -11.58 -8.38 2.47
C GLY A 9 -10.14 -8.43 2.00
N GLY A 10 -9.80 -7.56 1.03
CA GLY A 10 -8.46 -7.49 0.49
C GLY A 10 -7.55 -7.18 1.67
N ASP A 11 -6.74 -8.17 2.07
CA ASP A 11 -5.80 -7.99 3.17
C ASP A 11 -4.81 -6.91 2.74
N VAL A 12 -4.77 -5.81 3.50
CA VAL A 12 -3.93 -4.65 3.20
C VAL A 12 -2.66 -4.78 4.01
N SER A 13 -1.55 -5.07 3.34
CA SER A 13 -0.22 -5.08 3.95
C SER A 13 0.53 -3.79 3.61
N LEU A 14 1.12 -3.16 4.62
CA LEU A 14 1.95 -1.96 4.47
C LEU A 14 3.42 -2.28 4.75
N HIS A 15 4.31 -1.77 3.91
CA HIS A 15 5.75 -1.87 4.09
C HIS A 15 6.43 -0.56 3.71
N ASN A 16 7.39 -0.11 4.51
CA ASN A 16 8.09 1.15 4.28
C ASN A 16 9.59 0.94 4.47
N PHE A 17 10.38 1.54 3.61
CA PHE A 17 11.84 1.50 3.70
C PHE A 17 12.45 2.77 3.11
N SER A 18 13.67 3.07 3.53
CA SER A 18 14.47 4.14 2.94
C SER A 18 15.69 3.53 2.25
N ALA A 19 16.10 4.12 1.13
CA ALA A 19 17.37 3.79 0.50
C ALA A 19 18.08 5.09 0.12
N ARG A 20 19.40 5.10 0.31
CA ARG A 20 20.24 6.17 -0.21
C ARG A 20 20.55 5.88 -1.67
N LEU A 21 20.00 6.70 -2.56
CA LEU A 21 20.21 6.65 -3.99
C LEU A 21 21.05 7.87 -4.37
N TRP A 22 22.33 7.61 -4.63
CA TRP A 22 23.36 8.65 -4.80
C TRP A 22 23.47 9.51 -3.52
N GLU A 23 23.32 10.82 -3.66
CA GLU A 23 23.37 11.78 -2.55
C GLU A 23 21.99 12.11 -1.98
N GLN A 24 20.93 11.41 -2.42
CA GLN A 24 19.58 11.62 -1.93
C GLN A 24 19.08 10.43 -1.11
N LEU A 25 18.48 10.73 0.04
CA LEU A 25 17.73 9.76 0.83
C LEU A 25 16.31 9.68 0.28
N VAL A 26 15.97 8.56 -0.35
CA VAL A 26 14.63 8.31 -0.88
C VAL A 26 13.89 7.39 0.07
N HIS A 27 12.63 7.69 0.31
CA HIS A 27 11.74 6.91 1.14
C HIS A 27 10.59 6.33 0.31
N PHE A 28 10.30 5.07 0.57
CA PHE A 28 9.33 4.28 -0.16
C PHE A 28 8.23 3.83 0.81
N HIS A 29 6.97 4.04 0.41
CA HIS A 29 5.82 3.39 1.07
C HIS A 29 5.17 2.44 0.08
N VAL A 30 4.90 1.23 0.52
CA VAL A 30 4.31 0.16 -0.27
C VAL A 30 3.02 -0.28 0.41
N MET A 31 1.94 -0.33 -0.37
CA MET A 31 0.68 -0.92 0.04
C MET A 31 0.33 -2.07 -0.91
N ARG A 32 0.25 -3.27 -0.36
CA ARG A 32 -0.08 -4.50 -1.10
C ARG A 32 -1.50 -4.94 -0.74
N LEU A 33 -2.29 -5.20 -1.77
CA LEU A 33 -3.54 -5.95 -1.71
C LEU A 33 -3.34 -7.25 -2.51
N THR A 34 -4.35 -8.14 -2.51
CA THR A 34 -4.29 -9.44 -3.20
C THR A 34 -3.89 -9.31 -4.66
N ASP A 35 -4.53 -8.41 -5.41
CA ASP A 35 -4.36 -8.26 -6.86
C ASP A 35 -3.83 -6.88 -7.28
N SER A 36 -3.45 -6.03 -6.32
CA SER A 36 -2.96 -4.68 -6.61
C SER A 36 -1.80 -4.27 -5.70
N LEU A 37 -0.89 -3.49 -6.27
CA LEU A 37 0.25 -2.92 -5.56
C LEU A 37 0.24 -1.41 -5.74
N PHE A 38 0.44 -0.68 -4.65
CA PHE A 38 0.67 0.75 -4.66
C PHE A 38 2.07 1.05 -4.13
N LEU A 39 2.80 1.90 -4.84
CA LEU A 39 4.16 2.34 -4.51
C LEU A 39 4.22 3.86 -4.50
N TRP A 40 4.55 4.44 -3.35
CA TRP A 40 4.85 5.86 -3.19
C TRP A 40 6.35 6.07 -3.07
N VAL A 41 6.84 7.12 -3.71
CA VAL A 41 8.25 7.52 -3.71
C VAL A 41 8.34 8.99 -3.33
N GLY A 42 9.16 9.32 -2.34
CA GLY A 42 9.39 10.70 -1.94
C GLY A 42 10.46 10.86 -0.87
N ALA A 43 10.50 12.03 -0.23
CA ALA A 43 11.44 12.36 0.83
C ALA A 43 10.81 12.18 2.22
N THR A 44 11.64 12.01 3.26
CA THR A 44 11.20 11.92 4.67
C THR A 44 11.72 13.13 5.46
N PRO A 45 10.93 13.78 6.35
CA PRO A 45 9.53 13.46 6.70
C PRO A 45 8.52 13.85 5.62
N HIS A 46 7.41 13.10 5.54
CA HIS A 46 6.36 13.21 4.51
C HIS A 46 4.97 13.38 5.14
N LEU A 47 4.02 13.91 4.35
CA LEU A 47 2.62 14.05 4.75
C LEU A 47 1.89 12.70 4.65
N ARG A 48 1.22 12.29 5.73
CA ARG A 48 0.37 11.08 5.78
C ARG A 48 -1.05 11.37 5.28
N SER A 49 -1.17 11.91 4.07
CA SER A 49 -2.43 12.42 3.51
C SER A 49 -3.09 11.48 2.48
N LEU A 50 -2.45 10.35 2.17
CA LEU A 50 -3.00 9.35 1.26
C LEU A 50 -3.66 8.22 2.05
N ALA A 51 -4.92 7.94 1.74
CA ALA A 51 -5.68 6.85 2.33
C ALA A 51 -6.46 6.09 1.25
N VAL A 52 -6.75 4.82 1.53
CA VAL A 52 -7.65 3.99 0.70
C VAL A 52 -8.77 3.46 1.59
N ALA A 53 -9.98 3.41 1.04
CA ALA A 53 -11.12 2.79 1.68
C ALA A 53 -11.70 1.73 0.74
N MET A 54 -12.16 0.62 1.31
CA MET A 54 -12.83 -0.47 0.59
C MET A 54 -14.06 -0.89 1.38
N CYS A 55 -15.07 -1.44 0.71
CA CYS A 55 -16.24 -2.00 1.39
C CYS A 55 -15.83 -3.23 2.20
N SER A 56 -16.15 -3.22 3.50
CA SER A 56 -16.16 -4.44 4.31
C SER A 56 -17.31 -5.34 3.85
N ARG A 57 -17.10 -6.65 3.89
CA ARG A 57 -18.18 -7.64 3.71
C ARG A 57 -18.91 -7.98 5.01
N TYR A 58 -18.44 -7.41 6.13
CA TYR A 58 -18.99 -7.51 7.47
C TYR A 58 -19.60 -6.19 7.90
#